data_AF-A0A1V4THP1-F1
#
_entry.id   AF-A0A1V4THP1-F1
#
_cell.length_a   1.000
_cell.length_b   1.000
_cell.length_c   1.000
_cell.angle_alpha   90.00
_cell.angle_beta   90.00
_cell.angle_gamma   90.00
#
_symmetry.space_group_name_H-M   'P 1'
#
loop_
_entity.id
_entity.type
_entity.pdbx_description
1 polymer ?
#
loop_
_entity_poly.entity_id
_entity_poly.type
_entity_poly.pdbx_seq_one_letter_code
_entity_poly.pdbx_strand_id
1 'polypeptide(L)'
;MVDVKEIKSFKLAPFTRMSASIYGILGLIAAIVMLIALIIVQAAGVLPQLGNFNLVTGLGIPLIVLLPIGAFFSTIMVSFFSVMLYNVLVPRLGGVKLELEGNEVEKIPVISFSLILSAIGAIWAFIVGLVLAAVFSPLFSFISSISTIPAAANITANITNASGAAMPTGAEVGAAGVFVFLVLIIGLPIMAFVFGFIWNALFALFYNYIVTRVAKIQLEFGKITETFYELKQIPVLPTALAVALVYTLLGLISGILSGNYGEFISNFIMYFIETALIALLYNYLAPKIGSIKLNLE
;
A
#
# COMPACT_ATOMS: atom_id res chain seq x y z
N MET A 1 -7.41 11.08 -31.93
CA MET A 1 -8.32 9.90 -31.95
C MET A 1 -8.02 9.13 -30.69
N VAL A 2 -9.02 8.97 -29.83
CA VAL A 2 -8.86 8.30 -28.53
C VAL A 2 -8.73 6.80 -28.78
N ASP A 3 -7.61 6.21 -28.37
CA ASP A 3 -7.36 4.77 -28.49
C ASP A 3 -7.59 4.12 -27.12
N VAL A 4 -8.53 3.17 -27.06
CA VAL A 4 -8.84 2.46 -25.82
C VAL A 4 -7.94 1.24 -25.74
N LYS A 5 -6.95 1.28 -24.85
CA LYS A 5 -5.98 0.20 -24.64
C LYS A 5 -6.30 -0.54 -23.36
N GLU A 6 -6.54 -1.84 -23.44
CA GLU A 6 -6.69 -2.72 -22.28
C GLU A 6 -5.35 -3.40 -21.96
N ILE A 7 -4.91 -3.28 -20.71
CA ILE A 7 -3.74 -4.00 -20.21
C ILE A 7 -4.15 -5.46 -19.96
N LYS A 8 -3.81 -6.36 -20.88
CA LYS A 8 -4.16 -7.78 -20.79
C LYS A 8 -3.26 -8.58 -19.87
N SER A 9 -1.99 -8.21 -19.82
CA SER A 9 -1.03 -8.84 -18.92
C SER A 9 0.23 -8.01 -18.77
N PHE A 10 0.93 -8.20 -17.66
CA PHE A 10 2.30 -7.73 -17.48
C PHE A 10 3.27 -8.90 -17.52
N LYS A 11 4.49 -8.68 -18.03
CA LYS A 11 5.58 -9.64 -17.78
C LYS A 11 6.04 -9.52 -16.33
N LEU A 12 5.94 -10.62 -15.59
CA LEU A 12 6.25 -10.67 -14.16
C LEU A 12 7.67 -10.18 -13.86
N ALA A 13 8.68 -10.81 -14.48
CA ALA A 13 10.08 -10.52 -14.14
C ALA A 13 10.50 -9.05 -14.37
N PRO A 14 10.21 -8.41 -15.52
CA PRO A 14 10.51 -6.99 -15.72
C PRO A 14 9.78 -6.07 -14.73
N PHE A 15 8.49 -6.33 -14.45
CA PHE A 15 7.73 -5.52 -13.49
C PHE A 15 8.30 -5.65 -12.08
N THR A 16 8.46 -6.88 -11.59
CA THR A 16 8.98 -7.15 -10.25
C THR A 16 10.37 -6.57 -10.05
N ARG A 17 11.27 -6.75 -11.03
CA ARG A 17 12.62 -6.20 -10.97
C ARG A 17 12.60 -4.67 -10.90
N MET A 18 11.83 -4.02 -11.78
CA MET A 18 11.75 -2.56 -11.81
C MET A 18 11.19 -2.01 -10.50
N SER A 19 10.03 -2.52 -10.04
CA SER A 19 9.42 -2.07 -8.79
C SER A 19 10.35 -2.29 -7.59
N ALA A 20 10.95 -3.48 -7.46
CA ALA A 20 11.87 -3.76 -6.35
C ALA A 20 13.08 -2.82 -6.36
N SER A 21 13.69 -2.56 -7.53
CA SER A 21 14.82 -1.63 -7.63
C SER A 21 14.42 -0.20 -7.27
N ILE A 22 13.26 0.30 -7.71
CA ILE A 22 12.76 1.64 -7.34
C ILE A 22 12.55 1.71 -5.82
N TYR A 23 11.81 0.78 -5.24
CA TYR A 23 11.50 0.82 -3.81
C TYR A 23 12.71 0.53 -2.91
N GLY A 24 13.71 -0.23 -3.39
CA GLY A 24 15.00 -0.35 -2.71
C GLY A 24 15.73 1.00 -2.61
N ILE A 25 15.74 1.78 -3.69
CA ILE A 25 16.34 3.13 -3.69
C ILE A 25 15.50 4.10 -2.84
N LEU A 26 14.18 4.07 -2.94
CA LEU A 26 13.30 4.87 -2.08
C LEU A 26 13.47 4.52 -0.60
N GLY A 27 13.68 3.23 -0.28
CA GLY A 27 13.99 2.78 1.08
C GLY A 27 15.29 3.38 1.62
N LEU A 28 16.31 3.55 0.75
CA LEU A 28 17.55 4.25 1.12
C LEU A 28 17.33 5.74 1.33
N ILE A 29 16.57 6.40 0.45
CA ILE A 29 16.23 7.81 0.61
C ILE A 29 15.46 8.02 1.93
N ALA A 30 14.46 7.18 2.20
CA ALA A 30 13.69 7.21 3.44
C ALA A 30 14.58 6.98 4.66
N ALA A 31 15.55 6.05 4.60
CA ALA A 31 16.49 5.81 5.67
C ALA A 31 17.39 7.03 5.98
N ILE A 32 17.87 7.71 4.93
CA ILE A 32 18.68 8.93 5.09
C ILE A 32 17.84 10.05 5.71
N VAL A 33 16.62 10.26 5.23
CA VAL A 33 15.70 11.27 5.79
C VAL A 33 15.40 10.95 7.26
N MET A 34 15.12 9.69 7.59
CA MET A 34 14.89 9.25 8.97
C MET A 34 16.12 9.43 9.85
N LEU A 35 17.33 9.14 9.35
CA LEU A 35 18.56 9.38 10.10
C LEU A 35 18.72 10.87 10.44
N ILE A 36 18.50 11.76 9.47
CA ILE A 36 18.56 13.21 9.68
C ILE A 36 17.53 13.63 10.73
N ALA A 37 16.30 13.13 10.63
CA ALA A 37 15.25 13.40 11.62
C ALA A 37 15.64 12.92 13.03
N LEU A 38 16.22 11.73 13.15
CA LEU A 38 16.68 11.18 14.44
C LEU A 38 17.84 11.99 15.04
N ILE A 39 18.78 12.47 14.21
CA ILE A 39 19.86 13.37 14.65
C ILE A 39 19.26 14.66 15.22
N ILE A 40 18.30 15.27 14.52
CA ILE A 40 17.64 16.50 14.97
C ILE A 40 16.89 16.27 16.28
N VAL A 41 16.09 15.19 16.38
CA VAL A 41 15.33 14.84 17.58
C VAL A 41 16.24 14.64 18.79
N GLN A 42 17.38 13.95 18.60
CA GLN A 42 18.36 13.73 19.65
C GLN A 42 19.05 15.04 20.06
N ALA A 43 19.51 15.85 19.09
CA ALA A 43 20.19 17.12 19.34
C ALA A 43 19.27 18.16 20.01
N ALA A 44 17.98 18.16 19.66
CA ALA A 44 16.98 19.05 20.23
C ALA A 44 16.43 18.56 21.59
N GLY A 45 16.84 17.37 22.06
CA GLY A 45 16.41 16.84 23.36
C GLY A 45 14.91 16.58 23.47
N VAL A 46 14.22 16.32 22.35
CA VAL A 46 12.75 16.18 22.30
C VAL A 46 12.27 14.94 23.06
N LEU A 47 13.13 13.93 23.22
CA LEU A 47 12.82 12.67 23.92
C LEU A 47 13.79 12.44 25.10
N PRO A 48 13.72 13.24 26.18
CA PRO A 48 14.63 13.11 27.32
C PRO A 48 14.44 11.80 28.08
N GLN A 49 13.26 11.20 27.96
CA GLN A 49 12.88 9.91 28.56
C GLN A 49 13.61 8.68 27.99
N LEU A 50 14.33 8.82 26.86
CA LEU A 50 15.16 7.74 26.32
C LEU A 50 16.54 7.63 27.00
N GLY A 51 16.85 8.51 27.97
CA GLY A 51 18.06 8.44 28.79
C GLY A 51 19.34 8.40 27.94
N ASN A 52 20.19 7.41 28.21
CA ASN A 52 21.48 7.19 27.53
C ASN A 52 21.36 6.50 26.15
N PHE A 53 20.15 6.18 25.67
CA PHE A 53 20.00 5.50 24.39
C PHE A 53 20.35 6.45 23.24
N ASN A 54 21.37 6.10 22.48
CA ASN A 54 21.77 6.89 21.33
C ASN A 54 20.89 6.52 20.12
N LEU A 55 19.89 7.36 19.81
CA LEU A 55 18.96 7.18 18.69
C LEU A 55 19.68 7.03 17.33
N VAL A 56 20.79 7.73 17.14
CA VAL A 56 21.53 7.73 15.88
C VAL A 56 22.25 6.40 15.69
N THR A 57 23.00 5.94 16.69
CA THR A 57 23.74 4.67 16.57
C THR A 57 22.87 3.44 16.77
N GLY A 58 21.84 3.53 17.63
CA GLY A 58 20.96 2.43 18.00
C GLY A 58 19.84 2.16 17.00
N LEU A 59 19.37 3.18 16.27
CA LEU A 59 18.30 3.04 15.26
C LEU A 59 18.71 3.62 13.90
N GLY A 60 19.25 4.84 13.87
CA GLY A 60 19.55 5.55 12.62
C GLY A 60 20.49 4.77 11.69
N ILE A 61 21.67 4.36 12.18
CA ILE A 61 22.66 3.64 11.38
C ILE A 61 22.12 2.28 10.90
N PRO A 62 21.53 1.41 11.77
CA PRO A 62 20.90 0.17 11.31
C PRO A 62 19.84 0.38 10.22
N LEU A 63 19.02 1.44 10.30
CA LEU A 63 17.98 1.71 9.31
C LEU A 63 18.52 1.98 7.90
N ILE A 64 19.74 2.53 7.76
CA ILE A 64 20.40 2.71 6.45
C ILE A 64 20.55 1.37 5.72
N VAL A 65 20.76 0.28 6.45
CA VAL A 65 20.90 -1.06 5.86
C VAL A 65 19.56 -1.77 5.79
N LEU A 66 18.78 -1.72 6.86
CA LEU A 66 17.55 -2.51 6.98
C LEU A 66 16.42 -2.00 6.07
N LEU A 67 16.21 -0.67 5.94
CA LEU A 67 15.10 -0.15 5.15
C LEU A 67 15.25 -0.42 3.65
N PRO A 68 16.40 -0.18 2.99
CA PRO A 68 16.54 -0.49 1.56
C PRO A 68 16.38 -1.99 1.28
N ILE A 69 17.00 -2.84 2.11
CA ILE A 69 16.95 -4.30 1.95
C ILE A 69 15.51 -4.79 2.16
N GLY A 70 14.88 -4.36 3.25
CA GLY A 70 13.49 -4.68 3.57
C GLY A 70 12.54 -4.21 2.47
N ALA A 71 12.65 -2.97 2.01
CA ALA A 71 11.83 -2.42 0.93
C ALA A 71 12.05 -3.18 -0.38
N PHE A 72 13.29 -3.52 -0.73
CA PHE A 72 13.61 -4.28 -1.94
C PHE A 72 12.96 -5.66 -1.93
N PHE A 73 13.21 -6.46 -0.88
CA PHE A 73 12.71 -7.83 -0.80
C PHE A 73 11.19 -7.91 -0.59
N SER A 74 10.62 -7.05 0.25
CA SER A 74 9.16 -6.97 0.42
C SER A 74 8.48 -6.59 -0.90
N THR A 75 9.06 -5.65 -1.66
CA THR A 75 8.53 -5.26 -2.96
C THR A 75 8.64 -6.37 -3.99
N ILE A 76 9.70 -7.20 -3.97
CA ILE A 76 9.75 -8.39 -4.83
C ILE A 76 8.50 -9.25 -4.60
N MET A 77 8.22 -9.58 -3.34
CA MET A 77 7.06 -10.39 -2.97
C MET A 77 5.76 -9.71 -3.43
N VAL A 78 5.53 -8.47 -2.99
CA VAL A 78 4.28 -7.75 -3.25
C VAL A 78 4.04 -7.55 -4.74
N SER A 79 5.04 -7.10 -5.49
CA SER A 79 4.90 -6.82 -6.93
C SER A 79 4.73 -8.11 -7.75
N PHE A 80 5.49 -9.17 -7.45
CA PHE A 80 5.38 -10.45 -8.14
C PHE A 80 3.98 -11.05 -7.97
N PHE A 81 3.50 -11.15 -6.72
CA PHE A 81 2.19 -11.70 -6.44
C PHE A 81 1.07 -10.80 -7.00
N SER A 82 1.19 -9.48 -6.89
CA SER A 82 0.18 -8.57 -7.43
C SER A 82 0.04 -8.67 -8.95
N VAL A 83 1.15 -8.77 -9.68
CA VAL A 83 1.12 -8.97 -11.14
C VAL A 83 0.62 -10.35 -11.52
N MET A 84 1.02 -11.39 -10.77
CA MET A 84 0.49 -12.74 -10.99
C MET A 84 -1.03 -12.76 -10.82
N LEU A 85 -1.55 -12.16 -9.74
CA LEU A 85 -2.98 -12.04 -9.50
C LEU A 85 -3.67 -11.22 -10.59
N TYR A 86 -3.08 -10.11 -11.01
CA TYR A 86 -3.57 -9.32 -12.13
C TYR A 86 -3.76 -10.19 -13.38
N ASN A 87 -2.70 -10.86 -13.83
CA ASN A 87 -2.74 -11.70 -15.03
C ASN A 87 -3.75 -12.85 -14.93
N VAL A 88 -3.96 -13.41 -13.73
CA VAL A 88 -4.95 -14.47 -13.47
C VAL A 88 -6.39 -13.93 -13.47
N LEU A 89 -6.60 -12.69 -13.01
CA LEU A 89 -7.92 -12.08 -12.88
C LEU A 89 -8.41 -11.39 -14.15
N VAL A 90 -7.51 -10.90 -15.01
CA VAL A 90 -7.87 -10.22 -16.27
C VAL A 90 -8.87 -11.03 -17.11
N PRO A 91 -8.69 -12.35 -17.35
CA PRO A 91 -9.65 -13.12 -18.14
C PRO A 91 -11.07 -13.21 -17.55
N ARG A 92 -11.23 -12.91 -16.25
CA ARG A 92 -12.51 -13.03 -15.52
C ARG A 92 -13.16 -11.68 -15.24
N LEU A 93 -12.36 -10.67 -14.90
CA LEU A 93 -12.83 -9.35 -14.46
C LEU A 93 -12.61 -8.25 -15.52
N GLY A 94 -11.87 -8.56 -16.58
CA GLY A 94 -11.36 -7.57 -17.52
C GLY A 94 -10.12 -6.87 -16.99
N GLY A 95 -9.24 -6.43 -17.89
CA GLY A 95 -8.06 -5.65 -17.55
C GLY A 95 -8.37 -4.18 -17.29
N VAL A 96 -7.35 -3.47 -16.79
CA VAL A 96 -7.39 -2.02 -16.70
C VAL A 96 -7.38 -1.47 -18.11
N LYS A 97 -8.42 -0.71 -18.43
CA LYS A 97 -8.54 0.01 -19.70
C LYS A 97 -8.01 1.43 -19.50
N LEU A 98 -7.33 1.97 -20.50
CA LEU A 98 -6.88 3.35 -20.53
C LEU A 98 -7.35 3.94 -21.86
N GLU A 99 -8.10 5.02 -21.81
CA GLU A 99 -8.41 5.82 -23.00
C GLU A 99 -7.23 6.78 -23.21
N LEU A 100 -6.43 6.53 -24.25
CA LEU A 100 -5.20 7.26 -24.54
C LEU A 100 -5.39 8.22 -25.72
N GLU A 101 -4.91 9.45 -25.55
CA GLU A 101 -4.70 10.39 -26.65
C GLU A 101 -3.19 10.63 -26.80
N GLY A 102 -2.57 9.89 -27.72
CA GLY A 102 -1.10 9.84 -27.83
C GLY A 102 -0.50 9.19 -26.57
N ASN A 103 0.29 9.96 -25.82
CA ASN A 103 0.90 9.51 -24.56
C ASN A 103 0.09 9.92 -23.32
N GLU A 104 -1.01 10.66 -23.50
CA GLU A 104 -1.82 11.16 -22.38
C GLU A 104 -2.95 10.19 -22.05
N VAL A 105 -3.14 9.89 -20.76
CA VAL A 105 -4.30 9.14 -20.28
C VAL A 105 -5.47 10.12 -20.19
N GLU A 106 -6.39 10.10 -21.15
CA GLU A 106 -7.55 10.99 -21.15
C GLU A 106 -8.62 10.52 -20.16
N LYS A 107 -8.81 9.20 -20.04
CA LYS A 107 -9.83 8.65 -19.16
C LYS A 107 -9.46 7.25 -18.67
N ILE A 108 -9.79 7.00 -17.42
CA ILE A 108 -9.68 5.72 -16.74
C ILE A 108 -11.10 5.18 -16.53
N PRO A 109 -11.53 4.11 -17.23
CA PRO A 109 -12.84 3.51 -17.03
C PRO A 109 -13.00 3.02 -15.59
N VAL A 110 -13.89 3.70 -14.86
CA VAL A 110 -14.05 3.60 -13.40
C VAL A 110 -14.30 2.16 -12.96
N ILE A 111 -15.23 1.45 -13.61
CA ILE A 111 -15.62 0.09 -13.22
C ILE A 111 -14.46 -0.88 -13.40
N SER A 112 -13.85 -0.92 -14.60
CA SER A 112 -12.77 -1.86 -14.92
C SER A 112 -11.56 -1.64 -14.01
N PHE A 113 -11.17 -0.38 -13.79
CA PHE A 113 -10.05 -0.01 -12.91
C PHE A 113 -10.31 -0.41 -11.47
N SER A 114 -11.48 -0.07 -10.94
CA SER A 114 -11.80 -0.28 -9.52
C SER A 114 -12.00 -1.75 -9.19
N LEU A 115 -12.64 -2.51 -10.10
CA LEU A 115 -12.97 -3.92 -9.88
C LEU A 115 -11.72 -4.81 -9.81
N ILE A 116 -10.78 -4.66 -10.74
CA ILE A 116 -9.58 -5.51 -10.74
C ILE A 116 -8.65 -5.16 -9.58
N LEU A 117 -8.48 -3.87 -9.26
CA LEU A 117 -7.64 -3.45 -8.14
C LEU A 117 -8.25 -3.83 -6.79
N SER A 118 -9.57 -3.69 -6.61
CA SER A 118 -10.24 -4.13 -5.38
C SER A 118 -10.24 -5.65 -5.22
N ALA A 119 -10.35 -6.41 -6.31
CA ALA A 119 -10.23 -7.87 -6.28
C ALA A 119 -8.82 -8.32 -5.85
N ILE A 120 -7.77 -7.70 -6.41
CA ILE A 120 -6.38 -7.96 -5.98
C ILE A 120 -6.21 -7.59 -4.50
N GLY A 121 -6.73 -6.45 -4.07
CA GLY A 121 -6.70 -6.00 -2.68
C GLY A 121 -7.42 -6.96 -1.72
N ALA A 122 -8.57 -7.50 -2.11
CA ALA A 122 -9.31 -8.48 -1.33
C ALA A 122 -8.55 -9.80 -1.16
N ILE A 123 -7.86 -10.26 -2.21
CA ILE A 123 -7.01 -11.45 -2.13
C ILE A 123 -5.81 -11.20 -1.21
N TRP A 124 -5.18 -10.03 -1.27
CA TRP A 124 -4.13 -9.64 -0.32
C TRP A 124 -4.65 -9.61 1.11
N ALA A 125 -5.79 -8.98 1.33
CA ALA A 125 -6.47 -8.94 2.63
C ALA A 125 -6.77 -10.35 3.16
N PHE A 126 -7.14 -11.29 2.28
CA PHE A 126 -7.36 -12.69 2.65
C PHE A 126 -6.06 -13.39 3.07
N ILE A 127 -4.98 -13.21 2.29
CA ILE A 127 -3.66 -13.76 2.62
C ILE A 127 -3.17 -13.21 3.97
N VAL A 128 -3.23 -11.90 4.16
CA VAL A 128 -2.83 -11.24 5.41
C VAL A 128 -3.73 -11.69 6.56
N GLY A 129 -5.03 -11.78 6.34
CA GLY A 129 -6.00 -12.26 7.33
C GLY A 129 -5.72 -13.68 7.80
N LEU A 130 -5.37 -14.59 6.88
CA LEU A 130 -4.96 -15.96 7.21
C LEU A 130 -3.67 -15.98 8.04
N VAL A 131 -2.65 -15.22 7.64
CA VAL A 131 -1.37 -15.16 8.36
C VAL A 131 -1.59 -14.60 9.76
N LEU A 132 -2.33 -13.50 9.91
CA LEU A 132 -2.64 -12.91 11.20
C LEU A 132 -3.47 -13.85 12.08
N ALA A 133 -4.47 -14.54 11.53
CA ALA A 133 -5.23 -15.54 12.27
C ALA A 133 -4.33 -16.68 12.78
N ALA A 134 -3.40 -17.17 11.95
CA ALA A 134 -2.46 -18.21 12.34
C ALA A 134 -1.48 -17.74 13.44
N VAL A 135 -1.01 -16.50 13.37
CA VAL A 135 -0.10 -15.91 14.38
C VAL A 135 -0.83 -15.62 15.69
N PHE A 136 -2.08 -15.15 15.65
CA PHE A 136 -2.84 -14.82 16.85
C PHE A 136 -3.49 -16.03 17.51
N SER A 137 -3.73 -17.12 16.78
CA SER A 137 -4.35 -18.34 17.33
C SER A 137 -3.62 -18.89 18.57
N PRO A 138 -2.28 -19.07 18.57
CA PRO A 138 -1.54 -19.47 19.76
C PRO A 138 -1.67 -18.50 20.93
N LEU A 139 -1.76 -17.19 20.68
CA LEU A 139 -1.91 -16.18 21.73
C LEU A 139 -3.27 -16.28 22.41
N PHE A 140 -4.35 -16.41 21.63
CA PHE A 140 -5.70 -16.60 22.20
C PHE A 140 -5.79 -17.93 22.96
N SER A 141 -5.18 -19.00 22.45
CA SER A 141 -5.11 -20.29 23.16
C SER A 141 -4.32 -20.18 24.47
N PHE A 142 -3.17 -19.50 24.45
CA PHE A 142 -2.36 -19.28 25.64
C PHE A 142 -3.12 -18.47 26.71
N ILE A 143 -3.75 -17.35 26.34
CA ILE A 143 -4.56 -16.54 27.26
C ILE A 143 -5.72 -17.36 27.84
N SER A 144 -6.38 -18.17 27.01
CA SER A 144 -7.45 -19.06 27.48
C SER A 144 -6.93 -20.08 28.51
N SER A 145 -5.72 -20.62 28.30
CA SER A 145 -5.10 -21.58 29.22
C SER A 145 -4.68 -20.96 30.56
N ILE A 146 -4.22 -19.69 30.57
CA ILE A 146 -3.87 -18.98 31.82
C ILE A 146 -5.08 -18.91 32.75
N SER A 147 -6.28 -18.73 32.21
CA SER A 147 -7.50 -18.65 33.03
C SER A 147 -7.84 -19.95 33.78
N THR A 148 -7.28 -21.08 33.35
CA THR A 148 -7.46 -22.39 34.01
C THR A 148 -6.49 -22.60 35.17
N ILE A 149 -5.52 -21.70 35.37
CA ILE A 149 -4.58 -21.75 36.50
C ILE A 149 -5.31 -21.25 37.75
N PRO A 150 -5.38 -22.04 38.84
CA PRO A 150 -6.11 -21.66 40.06
C PRO A 150 -5.68 -20.30 40.66
N ALA A 151 -4.39 -19.98 40.60
CA ALA A 151 -3.85 -18.70 41.04
C ALA A 151 -4.36 -17.52 40.19
N ALA A 152 -4.46 -17.68 38.88
CA ALA A 152 -4.98 -16.65 37.98
C ALA A 152 -6.49 -16.46 38.16
N ALA A 153 -7.25 -17.55 38.36
CA ALA A 153 -8.68 -17.47 38.66
C ALA A 153 -8.97 -16.69 39.96
N ASN A 154 -8.17 -16.91 41.01
CA ASN A 154 -8.27 -16.16 42.26
C ASN A 154 -7.94 -14.66 42.09
N ILE A 155 -6.93 -14.34 41.28
CA ILE A 155 -6.58 -12.94 40.96
C ILE A 155 -7.74 -12.26 40.19
N THR A 156 -8.28 -12.92 39.17
CA THR A 156 -9.42 -12.43 38.38
C THR A 156 -10.66 -12.19 39.25
N ALA A 157 -10.97 -13.12 40.15
CA ALA A 157 -12.09 -12.98 41.09
C ALA A 157 -11.88 -11.80 42.05
N ASN A 158 -10.68 -11.64 42.61
CA ASN A 158 -10.36 -10.52 43.50
C ASN A 158 -10.47 -9.16 42.79
N ILE A 159 -9.98 -9.06 41.54
CA ILE A 159 -10.08 -7.83 40.74
C ILE A 159 -11.54 -7.52 40.38
N THR A 160 -12.31 -8.53 39.98
CA THR A 160 -13.74 -8.36 39.65
C THR A 160 -14.53 -7.89 40.87
N ASN A 161 -14.27 -8.48 42.05
CA ASN A 161 -14.90 -8.09 43.30
C ASN A 161 -14.50 -6.69 43.77
N ALA A 162 -13.24 -6.28 43.52
CA ALA A 162 -12.74 -4.97 43.93
C ALA A 162 -13.14 -3.82 42.98
N SER A 163 -13.28 -4.10 41.68
CA SER A 163 -13.55 -3.07 40.66
C SER A 163 -15.01 -2.99 40.23
N GLY A 164 -15.82 -4.01 40.53
CA GLY A 164 -17.21 -4.12 40.06
C GLY A 164 -17.35 -4.40 38.56
N ALA A 165 -16.23 -4.49 37.82
CA ALA A 165 -16.19 -4.85 36.41
C ALA A 165 -15.76 -6.31 36.28
N ALA A 166 -16.61 -7.13 35.64
CA ALA A 166 -16.27 -8.51 35.33
C ALA A 166 -15.07 -8.56 34.39
N MET A 167 -13.96 -9.13 34.87
CA MET A 167 -12.84 -9.43 34.00
C MET A 167 -13.19 -10.61 33.08
N PRO A 168 -12.84 -10.55 31.79
CA PRO A 168 -13.13 -11.64 30.86
C PRO A 168 -12.51 -12.96 31.34
N THR A 169 -13.31 -14.01 31.37
CA THR A 169 -12.84 -15.38 31.58
C THR A 169 -12.05 -15.85 30.36
N GLY A 170 -11.12 -16.80 30.51
CA GLY A 170 -10.38 -17.29 29.35
C GLY A 170 -11.24 -18.10 28.36
N ALA A 171 -12.41 -18.60 28.79
CA ALA A 171 -13.42 -19.14 27.89
C ALA A 171 -14.02 -18.05 26.99
N GLU A 172 -14.32 -16.86 27.53
CA GLU A 172 -14.77 -15.70 26.76
C GLU A 172 -13.69 -15.17 25.82
N VAL A 173 -12.42 -15.16 26.25
CA VAL A 173 -11.29 -14.77 25.38
C VAL A 173 -11.08 -15.79 24.24
N GLY A 174 -11.21 -17.09 24.53
CA GLY A 174 -11.16 -18.15 23.51
C GLY A 174 -12.29 -18.03 22.49
N ALA A 175 -13.51 -17.77 22.94
CA ALA A 175 -14.67 -17.53 22.07
C ALA A 175 -14.51 -16.24 21.24
N ALA A 176 -14.00 -15.16 21.84
CA ALA A 176 -13.67 -13.92 21.13
C ALA A 176 -12.63 -14.15 20.03
N GLY A 177 -11.66 -15.05 20.24
CA GLY A 177 -10.69 -15.46 19.23
C GLY A 177 -11.35 -15.97 17.95
N VAL A 178 -12.40 -16.80 18.06
CA VAL A 178 -13.15 -17.31 16.89
C VAL A 178 -13.78 -16.17 16.09
N PHE A 179 -14.40 -15.21 16.76
CA PHE A 179 -14.97 -14.03 16.09
C PHE A 179 -13.90 -13.19 15.41
N VAL A 180 -12.76 -12.97 16.06
CA VAL A 180 -11.62 -12.26 15.47
C VAL A 180 -11.12 -12.99 14.22
N PHE A 181 -11.02 -14.32 14.22
CA PHE A 181 -10.61 -15.08 13.04
C PHE A 181 -11.63 -14.98 11.90
N LEU A 182 -12.92 -15.03 12.19
CA LEU A 182 -13.96 -14.82 11.17
C LEU A 182 -13.87 -13.41 10.57
N VAL A 183 -13.65 -12.40 11.39
CA VAL A 183 -13.45 -11.02 10.91
C VAL A 183 -12.18 -10.91 10.07
N LEU A 184 -11.07 -11.55 10.46
CA LEU A 184 -9.82 -11.49 9.69
C LEU A 184 -9.87 -12.28 8.38
N ILE A 185 -10.51 -13.45 8.37
CA ILE A 185 -10.50 -14.35 7.21
C ILE A 185 -11.63 -14.02 6.22
N ILE A 186 -12.79 -13.58 6.71
CA ILE A 186 -13.97 -13.30 5.88
C ILE A 186 -14.27 -11.81 5.85
N GLY A 187 -14.33 -11.16 7.02
CA GLY A 187 -14.67 -9.74 7.12
C GLY A 187 -13.67 -8.82 6.41
N LEU A 188 -12.38 -9.03 6.63
CA LEU A 188 -11.30 -8.19 6.12
C LEU A 188 -11.22 -8.22 4.58
N PRO A 189 -11.28 -9.37 3.89
CA PRO A 189 -11.37 -9.39 2.43
C PRO A 189 -12.60 -8.67 1.87
N ILE A 190 -13.77 -8.85 2.51
CA ILE A 190 -15.01 -8.19 2.07
C ILE A 190 -14.88 -6.67 2.24
N MET A 191 -14.40 -6.22 3.40
CA MET A 191 -14.16 -4.79 3.65
C MET A 191 -13.12 -4.23 2.69
N ALA A 192 -12.00 -4.92 2.47
CA ALA A 192 -10.97 -4.51 1.53
C ALA A 192 -11.49 -4.43 0.08
N PHE A 193 -12.38 -5.35 -0.31
CA PHE A 193 -13.04 -5.30 -1.60
C PHE A 193 -13.96 -4.08 -1.71
N VAL A 194 -14.87 -3.87 -0.75
CA VAL A 194 -15.87 -2.81 -0.81
C VAL A 194 -15.22 -1.43 -0.70
N PHE A 195 -14.41 -1.19 0.32
CA PHE A 195 -13.73 0.09 0.50
C PHE A 195 -12.68 0.32 -0.58
N GLY A 196 -11.95 -0.72 -0.99
CA GLY A 196 -11.01 -0.64 -2.11
C GLY A 196 -11.71 -0.29 -3.42
N PHE A 197 -12.89 -0.86 -3.69
CA PHE A 197 -13.67 -0.52 -4.87
C PHE A 197 -14.09 0.95 -4.85
N ILE A 198 -14.66 1.42 -3.72
CA ILE A 198 -15.09 2.81 -3.57
C ILE A 198 -13.90 3.76 -3.73
N TRP A 199 -12.78 3.47 -3.08
CA TRP A 199 -11.59 4.33 -3.12
C TRP A 199 -10.97 4.42 -4.51
N ASN A 200 -10.81 3.28 -5.20
CA ASN A 200 -10.32 3.26 -6.58
C ASN A 200 -11.33 3.90 -7.56
N ALA A 201 -12.63 3.81 -7.29
CA ALA A 201 -13.66 4.45 -8.10
C ALA A 201 -13.59 5.97 -7.96
N LEU A 202 -13.45 6.48 -6.74
CA LEU A 202 -13.24 7.91 -6.48
C LEU A 202 -11.96 8.42 -7.14
N PHE A 203 -10.87 7.65 -7.08
CA PHE A 203 -9.63 7.98 -7.79
C PHE A 203 -9.90 8.19 -9.29
N ALA A 204 -10.52 7.21 -9.95
CA ALA A 204 -10.80 7.28 -11.38
C ALA A 204 -11.80 8.42 -11.71
N LEU A 205 -12.83 8.64 -10.89
CA LEU A 205 -13.78 9.73 -11.07
C LEU A 205 -13.10 11.11 -10.97
N PHE A 206 -12.33 11.35 -9.92
CA PHE A 206 -11.61 12.61 -9.76
C PHE A 206 -10.58 12.84 -10.84
N TYR A 207 -9.88 11.77 -11.23
CA TYR A 207 -8.99 11.83 -12.38
C TYR A 207 -9.73 12.31 -13.63
N ASN A 208 -10.79 11.59 -14.02
CA ASN A 208 -11.52 11.82 -15.26
C ASN A 208 -12.23 13.18 -15.34
N TYR A 209 -12.80 13.66 -14.23
CA TYR A 209 -13.69 14.83 -14.25
C TYR A 209 -13.00 16.13 -13.84
N ILE A 210 -12.01 16.07 -12.96
CA ILE A 210 -11.39 17.25 -12.35
C ILE A 210 -9.95 17.38 -12.83
N VAL A 211 -9.15 16.33 -12.62
CA VAL A 211 -7.70 16.43 -12.80
C VAL A 211 -7.29 16.55 -14.25
N THR A 212 -7.93 15.81 -15.17
CA THR A 212 -7.67 15.87 -16.62
C THR A 212 -7.81 17.27 -17.23
N ARG A 213 -8.50 18.20 -16.57
CA ARG A 213 -8.61 19.61 -16.98
C ARG A 213 -7.36 20.45 -16.66
N VAL A 214 -6.51 19.98 -15.74
CA VAL A 214 -5.33 20.69 -15.22
C VAL A 214 -4.05 19.94 -15.55
N ALA A 215 -4.02 18.62 -15.36
CA ALA A 215 -2.88 17.77 -15.62
C ALA A 215 -3.37 16.37 -16.03
N LYS A 216 -2.70 15.76 -17.00
CA LYS A 216 -2.97 14.38 -17.40
C LYS A 216 -1.77 13.51 -17.05
N ILE A 217 -2.04 12.28 -16.60
CA ILE A 217 -1.03 11.25 -16.49
C ILE A 217 -0.48 11.01 -17.90
N GLN A 218 0.84 11.03 -18.04
CA GLN A 218 1.49 10.74 -19.31
C GLN A 218 2.31 9.46 -19.19
N LEU A 219 2.16 8.57 -20.16
CA LEU A 219 2.85 7.29 -20.25
C LEU A 219 3.34 7.11 -21.68
N GLU A 220 4.66 7.06 -21.86
CA GLU A 220 5.25 6.88 -23.18
C GLU A 220 5.45 5.39 -23.46
N PHE A 221 4.61 4.83 -24.30
CA PHE A 221 4.72 3.43 -24.70
C PHE A 221 5.54 3.27 -25.99
N GLY A 222 6.52 2.37 -25.94
CA GLY A 222 7.24 1.88 -27.11
C GLY A 222 6.62 0.57 -27.61
N LYS A 223 6.27 0.51 -28.89
CA LYS A 223 5.79 -0.75 -29.51
C LYS A 223 6.96 -1.71 -29.74
N ILE A 224 6.87 -2.94 -29.22
CA ILE A 224 7.84 -4.01 -29.47
C ILE A 224 7.30 -4.96 -30.55
N THR A 225 6.05 -5.42 -30.41
CA THR A 225 5.30 -6.17 -31.44
C THR A 225 3.85 -5.65 -31.50
N GLU A 226 2.94 -6.29 -32.25
CA GLU A 226 1.58 -5.78 -32.47
C GLU A 226 0.83 -5.40 -31.19
N THR A 227 0.83 -6.28 -30.18
CA THR A 227 0.14 -6.07 -28.90
C THR A 227 1.10 -5.90 -27.73
N PHE A 228 2.40 -6.08 -27.93
CA PHE A 228 3.40 -6.03 -26.87
C PHE A 228 4.10 -4.68 -26.82
N TYR A 229 3.95 -3.98 -25.69
CA TYR A 229 4.48 -2.65 -25.46
C TYR A 229 5.44 -2.64 -24.29
N GLU A 230 6.42 -1.75 -24.35
CA GLU A 230 7.23 -1.33 -23.21
C GLU A 230 6.80 0.06 -22.75
N LEU A 231 6.78 0.28 -21.44
CA LEU A 231 6.72 1.63 -20.89
C LEU A 231 8.13 2.22 -20.98
N LYS A 232 8.40 3.09 -21.95
CA LYS A 232 9.73 3.67 -22.17
C LYS A 232 10.06 4.72 -21.12
N GLN A 233 9.11 5.62 -20.92
CA GLN A 233 9.31 6.79 -20.08
C GLN A 233 8.00 7.19 -19.42
N ILE A 234 8.14 7.70 -18.19
CA ILE A 234 7.07 8.34 -17.44
C ILE A 234 7.45 9.81 -17.31
N PRO A 235 6.83 10.73 -18.08
CA PRO A 235 7.03 12.16 -17.89
C PRO A 235 6.74 12.54 -16.44
N VAL A 236 7.78 13.01 -15.76
CA VAL A 236 7.81 13.16 -14.30
C VAL A 236 6.79 14.18 -13.83
N LEU A 237 6.86 15.40 -14.35
CA LEU A 237 6.05 16.52 -13.88
C LEU A 237 4.55 16.33 -14.17
N PRO A 238 4.12 15.97 -15.40
CA PRO A 238 2.70 15.78 -15.70
C PRO A 238 2.09 14.66 -14.84
N THR A 239 2.79 13.53 -14.72
CA THR A 239 2.30 12.37 -13.96
C THR A 239 2.26 12.64 -12.46
N ALA A 240 3.32 13.23 -11.90
CA ALA A 240 3.36 13.57 -10.48
C ALA A 240 2.28 14.58 -10.11
N LEU A 241 2.08 15.62 -10.93
CA LEU A 241 1.04 16.62 -10.71
C LEU A 241 -0.35 16.00 -10.78
N ALA A 242 -0.63 15.19 -11.81
CA ALA A 242 -1.92 14.55 -11.96
C ALA A 242 -2.25 13.62 -10.78
N VAL A 243 -1.32 12.74 -10.38
CA VAL A 243 -1.50 11.85 -9.23
C VAL A 243 -1.68 12.64 -7.93
N ALA A 244 -0.84 13.65 -7.69
CA ALA A 244 -0.93 14.48 -6.49
C ALA A 244 -2.28 15.22 -6.38
N LEU A 245 -2.80 15.74 -7.50
CA LEU A 245 -4.11 16.41 -7.51
C LEU A 245 -5.25 15.43 -7.19
N VAL A 246 -5.20 14.20 -7.70
CA VAL A 246 -6.20 13.18 -7.31
C VAL A 246 -6.13 12.90 -5.81
N TYR A 247 -4.92 12.71 -5.26
CA TYR A 247 -4.74 12.46 -3.83
C TYR A 247 -5.02 13.67 -2.94
N THR A 248 -4.98 14.88 -3.48
CA THR A 248 -5.47 16.08 -2.79
C THR A 248 -6.98 16.00 -2.60
N LEU A 249 -7.72 15.64 -3.65
CA LEU A 249 -9.17 15.50 -3.61
C LEU A 249 -9.60 14.35 -2.69
N LEU A 250 -8.89 13.22 -2.75
CA LEU A 250 -9.09 12.12 -1.80
C LEU A 250 -8.72 12.54 -0.36
N GLY A 251 -7.67 13.33 -0.19
CA GLY A 251 -7.23 13.90 1.08
C GLY A 251 -8.24 14.86 1.72
N LEU A 252 -9.05 15.55 0.91
CA LEU A 252 -10.17 16.33 1.41
C LEU A 252 -11.24 15.44 2.02
N ILE A 253 -11.56 14.31 1.37
CA ILE A 253 -12.53 13.34 1.90
C ILE A 253 -12.01 12.72 3.19
N SER A 254 -10.77 12.19 3.18
CA SER A 254 -10.21 11.56 4.37
C SER A 254 -10.02 12.55 5.51
N GLY A 255 -9.60 13.78 5.22
CA GLY A 255 -9.48 14.85 6.21
C GLY A 255 -10.79 15.23 6.88
N ILE A 256 -11.92 15.21 6.15
CA ILE A 256 -13.25 15.42 6.74
C ILE A 256 -13.65 14.24 7.63
N LEU A 257 -13.39 13.01 7.20
CA LEU A 257 -13.72 11.80 7.97
C LEU A 257 -12.88 11.66 9.24
N SER A 258 -11.61 12.08 9.18
CA SER A 258 -10.65 11.99 10.29
C SER A 258 -10.68 13.21 11.21
N GLY A 259 -11.31 14.32 10.78
CA GLY A 259 -11.24 15.62 11.45
C GLY A 259 -9.92 16.37 11.22
N ASN A 260 -9.01 15.84 10.40
CA ASN A 260 -7.76 16.49 10.02
C ASN A 260 -7.90 17.27 8.69
N TYR A 261 -8.40 18.50 8.77
CA TYR A 261 -8.58 19.35 7.59
C TYR A 261 -7.29 19.70 6.83
N GLY A 262 -6.10 19.45 7.39
CA GLY A 262 -4.81 19.65 6.72
C GLY A 262 -4.35 18.49 5.83
N GLU A 263 -5.06 17.35 5.86
CA GLU A 263 -4.63 16.10 5.22
C GLU A 263 -4.46 16.21 3.69
N PHE A 264 -5.26 17.06 3.03
CA PHE A 264 -5.13 17.30 1.60
C PHE A 264 -3.77 17.90 1.22
N ILE A 265 -3.19 18.75 2.07
CA ILE A 265 -1.88 19.39 1.82
C ILE A 265 -0.77 18.34 1.95
N SER A 266 -0.79 17.56 3.04
CA SER A 266 0.19 16.49 3.24
C SER A 266 0.11 15.46 2.13
N ASN A 267 -1.10 15.10 1.68
CA ASN A 267 -1.28 14.18 0.58
C ASN A 267 -0.76 14.76 -0.74
N PHE A 268 -1.08 16.02 -1.07
CA PHE A 268 -0.52 16.66 -2.27
C PHE A 268 1.01 16.56 -2.28
N ILE A 269 1.66 17.01 -1.21
CA ILE A 269 3.13 17.05 -1.13
C ILE A 269 3.72 15.63 -1.19
N MET A 270 3.19 14.71 -0.39
CA MET A 270 3.71 13.35 -0.30
C MET A 270 3.57 12.62 -1.65
N TYR A 271 2.39 12.60 -2.24
CA TYR A 271 2.15 11.90 -3.51
C TYR A 271 2.81 12.60 -4.70
N PHE A 272 2.98 13.93 -4.67
CA PHE A 272 3.78 14.63 -5.67
C PHE A 272 5.25 14.18 -5.63
N ILE A 273 5.88 14.24 -4.45
CA ILE A 273 7.28 13.85 -4.27
C ILE A 273 7.48 12.37 -4.58
N GLU A 274 6.64 11.49 -4.03
CA GLU A 274 6.75 10.05 -4.24
C GLU A 274 6.60 9.69 -5.73
N THR A 275 5.56 10.19 -6.40
CA THR A 275 5.34 9.91 -7.83
C THR A 275 6.45 10.49 -8.69
N ALA A 276 6.95 11.69 -8.37
CA ALA A 276 8.06 12.30 -9.07
C ALA A 276 9.34 11.46 -8.93
N LEU A 277 9.65 10.98 -7.72
CA LEU A 277 10.80 10.11 -7.47
C LEU A 277 10.63 8.76 -8.19
N ILE A 278 9.45 8.15 -8.14
CA ILE A 278 9.17 6.90 -8.87
C ILE A 278 9.41 7.09 -10.37
N ALA A 279 8.88 8.16 -10.96
CA ALA A 279 9.06 8.44 -12.38
C ALA A 279 10.53 8.72 -12.74
N LEU A 280 11.25 9.50 -11.93
CA LEU A 280 12.68 9.76 -12.12
C LEU A 280 13.51 8.48 -12.06
N LEU A 281 13.28 7.66 -11.03
CA LEU A 281 13.98 6.40 -10.84
C LEU A 281 13.63 5.41 -11.95
N TYR A 282 12.37 5.34 -12.36
CA TYR A 282 11.93 4.53 -13.49
C TYR A 282 12.69 4.91 -14.76
N ASN A 283 12.70 6.19 -15.12
CA ASN A 283 13.36 6.68 -16.34
C ASN A 283 14.88 6.46 -16.29
N TYR A 284 15.49 6.53 -15.11
CA TYR A 284 16.91 6.24 -14.91
C TYR A 284 17.24 4.75 -15.01
N LEU A 285 16.36 3.88 -14.49
CA LEU A 285 16.57 2.44 -14.41
C LEU A 285 16.16 1.70 -15.69
N ALA A 286 15.12 2.16 -16.41
CA ALA A 286 14.61 1.48 -17.60
C ALA A 286 15.70 1.19 -18.65
N PRO A 287 16.64 2.11 -18.97
CA PRO A 287 17.75 1.82 -19.87
C PRO A 287 18.80 0.83 -19.32
N LYS A 288 18.85 0.62 -17.99
CA LYS A 288 19.89 -0.15 -17.31
C LYS A 288 19.49 -1.59 -16.98
N ILE A 289 18.27 -1.77 -16.48
CA ILE A 289 17.78 -3.06 -15.98
C ILE A 289 16.62 -3.63 -16.81
N GLY A 290 16.19 -2.88 -17.84
CA GLY A 290 15.07 -3.18 -18.72
C GLY A 290 13.79 -2.44 -18.32
N SER A 291 12.95 -2.13 -19.31
CA SER A 291 11.64 -1.49 -19.16
C SER A 291 10.56 -2.46 -18.67
N ILE A 292 9.48 -1.93 -18.09
CA ILE A 292 8.25 -2.71 -17.84
C ILE A 292 7.62 -3.04 -19.18
N LYS A 293 7.23 -4.31 -19.33
CA LYS A 293 6.62 -4.83 -20.56
C LYS A 293 5.22 -5.36 -20.28
N LEU A 294 4.28 -4.97 -21.11
CA LEU A 294 2.87 -5.33 -20.98
C LEU A 294 2.21 -5.56 -22.33
N ASN A 295 1.16 -6.37 -22.33
CA ASN A 295 0.29 -6.58 -23.49
C ASN A 295 -0.84 -5.54 -23.45
N LEU A 296 -0.89 -4.67 -24.47
CA LEU A 296 -1.95 -3.68 -24.69
C LEU A 296 -2.76 -4.07 -25.93
N GLU A 297 -4.05 -4.33 -25.74
CA GLU A 297 -5.01 -4.60 -26.81
C GLU A 297 -6.06 -3.49 -26.87
#